data_AF-A0A6A4U7S5-F1
#
_entry.id   AF-A0A6A4U7S5-F1
#
_cell.length_a   1.000
_cell.length_b   1.000
_cell.length_c   1.000
_cell.angle_alpha   90.00
_cell.angle_beta   90.00
_cell.angle_gamma   90.00
#
_symmetry.space_group_name_H-M   'P 1'
#
loop_
_entity.id
_entity.type
_entity.pdbx_description
1 polymer ?
#
loop_
_entity_poly.entity_id
_entity_poly.type
_entity_poly.pdbx_seq_one_letter_code
_entity_poly.pdbx_strand_id
1 'polypeptide(L)'
;MSDKETDRNEALQTVELRYPINLMGAEGGAENGDVVTRDGEFLGTWSFAKNEAEETGIFHFTADGEAEPRFSESVPFLTSGLLTGQAMSNLCRSIRDWHEGQP
;
A
#
# COMPACT_ATOMS: atom_id res chain seq x y z
N MET A 1 35.92 3.72 -19.92
CA MET A 1 35.85 3.85 -18.45
C MET A 1 35.65 5.34 -18.20
N SER A 2 34.51 5.86 -17.75
CA SER A 2 33.41 5.28 -16.97
C SER A 2 32.11 6.04 -17.29
N ASP A 3 31.33 5.57 -18.27
CA ASP A 3 29.98 6.09 -18.57
C ASP A 3 28.90 5.25 -17.86
N LYS A 4 29.15 4.86 -16.61
CA LYS A 4 28.23 4.03 -15.82
C LYS A 4 27.80 4.64 -14.50
N GLU A 5 28.26 5.85 -14.19
CA GLU A 5 27.94 6.52 -12.92
C GLU A 5 26.85 7.59 -13.04
N THR A 6 26.61 8.11 -14.24
CA THR A 6 25.59 9.15 -14.46
C THR A 6 24.16 8.58 -14.64
N ASP A 7 24.04 7.31 -15.03
CA ASP A 7 22.73 6.70 -15.36
C ASP A 7 21.98 6.11 -14.15
N ARG A 8 22.63 6.02 -12.98
CA ARG A 8 21.98 5.52 -11.75
C ARG A 8 21.21 6.59 -10.97
N ASN A 9 21.36 7.86 -11.34
CA ASN A 9 20.82 8.99 -10.58
C ASN A 9 19.55 9.60 -11.17
N GLU A 10 19.05 9.11 -12.32
CA GLU A 10 17.83 9.61 -12.97
C GLU A 10 16.63 8.63 -12.95
N ALA A 11 16.77 7.47 -12.30
CA ALA A 11 15.66 6.53 -12.10
C ALA A 11 15.07 6.57 -10.67
N LEU A 12 15.45 7.55 -9.85
CA LEU A 12 14.62 7.94 -8.71
C LEU A 12 13.41 8.66 -9.29
N GLN A 13 12.45 7.88 -9.81
CA GLN A 13 11.08 8.36 -9.90
C GLN A 13 10.76 8.88 -8.50
N THR A 14 10.72 10.21 -8.35
CA THR A 14 10.16 10.86 -7.18
C THR A 14 8.72 10.41 -7.12
N VAL A 15 8.46 9.30 -6.43
CA VAL A 15 7.09 8.80 -6.25
C VAL A 15 6.37 9.92 -5.54
N GLU A 16 5.43 10.54 -6.25
CA GLU A 16 4.65 11.63 -5.71
C GLU A 16 3.75 11.05 -4.61
N LEU A 17 4.05 11.37 -3.35
CA LEU A 17 3.28 10.91 -2.18
C LEU A 17 2.00 11.76 -2.06
N ARG A 18 1.05 11.49 -2.95
CA ARG A 18 -0.16 12.30 -3.15
C ARG A 18 -1.12 12.23 -1.95
N TYR A 19 -1.16 11.12 -1.24
CA TYR A 19 -2.17 10.84 -0.21
C TYR A 19 -1.60 10.95 1.20
N PRO A 20 -2.45 11.16 2.23
CA PRO A 20 -1.99 11.08 3.63
C PRO A 20 -1.33 9.75 3.96
N ILE A 21 -1.88 8.65 3.41
CA ILE A 21 -1.33 7.29 3.46
C ILE A 21 -1.22 6.79 2.02
N ASN A 22 -0.04 6.33 1.63
CA ASN A 22 0.27 5.85 0.28
C ASN A 22 0.63 4.36 0.35
N LEU A 23 -0.11 3.53 -0.39
CA LEU A 23 0.23 2.13 -0.63
C LEU A 23 1.14 2.06 -1.87
N MET A 24 2.43 1.87 -1.65
CA MET A 24 3.42 1.92 -2.71
C MET A 24 3.18 0.76 -3.68
N GLY A 25 3.12 1.07 -4.98
CA GLY A 25 2.88 0.08 -6.05
C GLY A 25 1.43 -0.31 -6.30
N ALA A 26 0.48 0.08 -5.44
CA ALA A 26 -0.93 -0.34 -5.56
C ALA A 26 -1.59 0.13 -6.87
N GLU A 27 -1.38 1.40 -7.26
CA GLU A 27 -1.89 1.93 -8.54
C GLU A 27 -1.26 1.23 -9.76
N GLY A 28 -0.05 0.68 -9.61
CA GLY A 28 0.64 -0.09 -10.64
C GLY A 28 0.20 -1.56 -10.71
N GLY A 29 -0.76 -1.98 -9.87
CA GLY A 29 -1.24 -3.35 -9.82
C GLY A 29 -0.32 -4.31 -9.06
N ALA A 30 0.60 -3.80 -8.23
CA ALA A 30 1.35 -4.66 -7.32
C ALA A 30 0.38 -5.38 -6.36
N GLU A 31 0.83 -6.49 -5.77
CA GLU A 31 0.06 -7.24 -4.75
C GLU A 31 0.63 -7.04 -3.35
N ASN A 32 1.72 -6.28 -3.21
CA ASN A 32 2.31 -5.88 -1.96
C ASN A 32 3.20 -4.65 -2.17
N GLY A 33 3.55 -4.02 -1.05
CA GLY A 33 4.52 -2.93 -1.03
C GLY A 33 4.57 -2.23 0.31
N ASP A 34 5.32 -1.15 0.36
CA ASP A 34 5.45 -0.32 1.56
C ASP A 34 4.21 0.56 1.76
N VAL A 35 3.95 0.91 3.00
CA VAL A 35 2.96 1.92 3.37
C VAL A 35 3.70 3.12 3.95
N VAL A 36 3.53 4.28 3.30
CA VAL A 36 4.23 5.51 3.69
C VAL A 36 3.27 6.68 3.85
N THR A 37 3.56 7.58 4.79
CA THR A 37 2.83 8.85 4.92
C THR A 37 3.14 9.79 3.76
N ARG A 38 2.41 10.90 3.66
CA ARG A 38 2.72 11.98 2.72
C ARG A 38 4.14 12.54 2.91
N ASP A 39 4.63 12.53 4.14
CA ASP A 39 5.95 13.08 4.49
C ASP A 39 7.08 12.06 4.31
N GLY A 40 6.77 10.87 3.80
CA GLY A 40 7.73 9.80 3.54
C GLY A 40 8.08 8.95 4.76
N GLU A 41 7.33 9.06 5.85
CA GLU A 41 7.48 8.17 7.00
C GLU A 41 7.00 6.77 6.65
N PHE A 42 7.83 5.77 6.90
CA PHE A 42 7.48 4.37 6.71
C PHE A 42 6.68 3.84 7.91
N LEU A 43 5.52 3.23 7.64
CA LEU A 43 4.61 2.72 8.67
C LEU A 43 4.55 1.19 8.76
N GLY A 44 4.98 0.50 7.70
CA GLY A 44 4.84 -0.95 7.57
C GLY A 44 4.61 -1.37 6.11
N THR A 45 4.04 -2.56 5.92
CA THR A 45 3.80 -3.13 4.59
C THR A 45 2.33 -3.44 4.37
N TRP A 46 1.91 -3.45 3.10
CA TRP A 46 0.61 -3.92 2.68
C TRP A 46 0.75 -5.12 1.75
N SER A 47 -0.29 -5.94 1.72
CA SER A 47 -0.43 -7.02 0.74
C SER A 47 -1.89 -7.22 0.33
N PHE A 48 -2.09 -7.90 -0.79
CA PHE A 48 -3.40 -8.27 -1.30
C PHE A 48 -3.46 -9.76 -1.55
N ALA A 49 -4.24 -10.47 -0.74
CA ALA A 49 -4.49 -11.89 -0.90
C ALA A 49 -5.74 -12.10 -1.77
N LYS A 50 -5.61 -12.85 -2.86
CA LYS A 50 -6.73 -13.20 -3.75
C LYS A 50 -7.24 -14.60 -3.44
N ASN A 51 -8.57 -14.75 -3.46
CA ASN A 51 -9.22 -16.05 -3.56
C ASN A 51 -9.79 -16.19 -4.98
N GLU A 52 -9.09 -16.95 -5.81
CA GLU A 52 -9.48 -17.14 -7.22
C GLU A 52 -10.81 -17.89 -7.36
N ALA A 53 -11.10 -18.83 -6.47
CA ALA A 53 -12.31 -19.65 -6.56
C ALA A 53 -13.59 -18.85 -6.27
N GLU A 54 -13.49 -17.85 -5.40
CA GLU A 54 -14.62 -17.00 -4.99
C GLU A 54 -14.60 -15.63 -5.67
N GLU A 55 -13.56 -15.34 -6.49
CA GLU A 55 -13.31 -14.02 -7.06
C GLU A 55 -13.36 -12.90 -6.00
N THR A 56 -12.78 -13.18 -4.83
CA THR A 56 -12.68 -12.24 -3.70
C THR A 56 -11.21 -11.91 -3.40
N GLY A 57 -10.99 -10.88 -2.59
CA GLY A 57 -9.66 -10.59 -2.09
C GLY A 57 -9.70 -9.92 -0.72
N ILE A 58 -8.54 -9.79 -0.10
CA ILE A 58 -8.37 -9.12 1.18
C ILE A 58 -7.10 -8.29 1.11
N PHE A 59 -7.22 -6.99 1.39
CA PHE A 59 -6.06 -6.16 1.67
C PHE A 59 -5.64 -6.38 3.12
N HIS A 60 -4.35 -6.52 3.35
CA HIS A 60 -3.74 -6.57 4.67
C HIS A 60 -2.79 -5.40 4.84
N PHE A 61 -2.77 -4.84 6.05
CA PHE A 61 -1.70 -3.96 6.51
C PHE A 61 -1.04 -4.57 7.75
N THR A 62 0.28 -4.67 7.71
CA THR A 62 1.11 -5.10 8.83
C THR A 62 2.04 -3.95 9.21
N ALA A 63 1.91 -3.44 10.43
CA ALA A 63 2.74 -2.34 10.90
C ALA A 63 4.21 -2.78 11.04
N ASP A 64 5.13 -1.81 10.96
CA ASP A 64 6.55 -2.10 11.16
C ASP A 64 6.80 -2.78 12.51
N GLY A 65 7.63 -3.83 12.49
CA GLY A 65 7.91 -4.67 13.65
C GLY A 65 6.80 -5.64 14.07
N GLU A 66 5.63 -5.64 13.43
CA GLU A 66 4.56 -6.61 13.70
C GLU A 66 4.67 -7.86 12.83
N ALA A 67 4.28 -9.01 13.39
CA ALA A 67 4.30 -10.30 12.69
C ALA A 67 2.97 -10.60 11.96
N GLU A 68 1.86 -10.01 12.39
CA GLU A 68 0.52 -10.30 11.92
C GLU A 68 -0.18 -9.03 11.40
N PRO A 69 -1.13 -9.14 10.46
CA PRO A 69 -1.88 -8.00 9.97
C PRO A 69 -2.63 -7.28 11.09
N ARG A 70 -2.40 -5.97 11.20
CA ARG A 70 -3.11 -5.07 12.11
C ARG A 70 -4.49 -4.71 11.59
N PHE A 71 -4.59 -4.44 10.28
CA PHE A 71 -5.85 -4.13 9.62
C PHE A 71 -6.05 -5.03 8.42
N SER A 72 -7.31 -5.34 8.12
CA SER A 72 -7.68 -6.12 6.94
C SER A 72 -9.01 -5.66 6.40
N GLU A 73 -9.11 -5.52 5.07
CA GLU A 73 -10.31 -5.06 4.38
C GLU A 73 -10.64 -6.00 3.22
N SER A 74 -11.83 -6.60 3.28
CA SER A 74 -12.29 -7.56 2.27
C SER A 74 -12.84 -6.86 1.03
N VAL A 75 -12.50 -7.43 -0.14
CA VAL A 75 -13.08 -7.13 -1.44
C VAL A 75 -14.01 -8.28 -1.82
N PRO A 76 -15.33 -8.10 -1.68
CA PRO A 76 -16.28 -9.20 -1.89
C PRO A 76 -16.47 -9.58 -3.37
N PHE A 77 -16.07 -8.72 -4.31
CA PHE A 77 -16.11 -9.00 -5.75
C PHE A 77 -14.95 -8.30 -6.48
N LEU A 78 -13.95 -9.05 -6.92
CA LEU A 78 -12.77 -8.53 -7.62
C LEU A 78 -13.10 -7.90 -8.98
N THR A 79 -14.19 -8.34 -9.61
CA THR A 79 -14.68 -7.78 -10.87
C THR A 79 -15.18 -6.33 -10.72
N SER A 80 -15.43 -5.87 -9.49
CA SER A 80 -15.84 -4.52 -9.19
C SER A 80 -14.68 -3.65 -8.74
N GLY A 81 -14.20 -2.80 -9.65
CA GLY A 81 -13.19 -1.78 -9.32
C GLY A 81 -13.66 -0.79 -8.25
N LEU A 82 -14.97 -0.52 -8.16
CA LEU A 82 -15.56 0.32 -7.11
C LEU A 82 -15.36 -0.29 -5.72
N LEU A 83 -15.65 -1.59 -5.57
CA LEU A 83 -15.53 -2.27 -4.28
C LEU A 83 -14.06 -2.45 -3.88
N THR A 84 -13.19 -2.70 -4.86
CA THR A 84 -11.74 -2.72 -4.65
C THR A 84 -11.24 -1.36 -4.15
N GLY A 85 -11.63 -0.27 -4.81
CA GLY A 85 -11.27 1.08 -4.40
C GLY A 85 -11.84 1.47 -3.03
N GLN A 86 -13.04 1.00 -2.69
CA GLN A 86 -13.65 1.23 -1.38
C GLN A 86 -12.88 0.52 -0.26
N ALA A 87 -12.53 -0.76 -0.45
CA ALA A 87 -11.73 -1.51 0.53
C ALA A 87 -10.36 -0.86 0.76
N MET A 88 -9.68 -0.45 -0.32
CA MET A 88 -8.43 0.28 -0.23
C MET A 88 -8.58 1.62 0.51
N SER A 89 -9.66 2.35 0.25
CA SER A 89 -9.96 3.62 0.93
C SER A 89 -10.25 3.43 2.42
N ASN A 90 -10.94 2.35 2.79
CA ASN A 90 -11.18 1.98 4.18
C ASN A 90 -9.86 1.64 4.89
N LEU A 91 -9.00 0.84 4.26
CA LEU A 91 -7.71 0.45 4.82
C LEU A 91 -6.84 1.68 5.09
N CYS A 92 -6.70 2.58 4.11
CA CYS A 92 -5.96 3.84 4.28
C CYS A 92 -6.52 4.70 5.41
N ARG A 93 -7.84 4.73 5.58
CA ARG A 93 -8.49 5.47 6.68
C ARG A 93 -8.12 4.86 8.02
N SER A 94 -8.25 3.54 8.19
CA SER A 94 -7.90 2.83 9.42
C SER A 94 -6.42 3.01 9.78
N ILE A 95 -5.51 2.94 8.80
CA ILE A 95 -4.07 3.19 8.99
C ILE A 95 -3.83 4.63 9.47
N ARG A 96 -4.42 5.62 8.79
CA ARG A 96 -4.26 7.03 9.16
C ARG A 96 -4.76 7.30 10.56
N ASP A 97 -5.98 6.88 10.86
CA ASP A 97 -6.62 7.14 12.15
C ASP A 97 -5.82 6.47 13.30
N TRP A 98 -5.17 5.32 13.03
CA TRP A 98 -4.23 4.67 13.95
C TRP A 98 -2.91 5.44 14.12
N HIS A 99 -2.33 5.94 13.04
CA HIS A 99 -1.07 6.71 13.08
C HIS A 99 -1.25 8.06 13.77
N GLU A 100 -2.30 8.81 13.41
CA GLU A 100 -2.61 10.13 14.00
C GLU A 100 -3.11 10.03 15.45
N GLY A 101 -3.59 8.85 15.88
CA GLY A 101 -4.04 8.59 17.25
C GLY A 101 -2.92 8.26 18.24
N GLN A 102 -1.66 8.23 17.80
CA GLN A 102 -0.51 8.00 18.69
C GLN A 102 -0.16 9.29 19.46
N PRO A 103 0.21 9.20 20.75
CA PRO A 103 0.51 10.36 21.61
C PRO A 103 1.83 11.06 21.29
#